data_AF-X0SST9-F1
#
_entry.id   AF-X0SST9-F1
#
_cell.length_a   1.000
_cell.length_b   1.000
_cell.length_c   1.000
_cell.angle_alpha   90.00
_cell.angle_beta   90.00
_cell.angle_gamma   90.00
#
_symmetry.space_group_name_H-M   'P 1'
#
loop_
_entity.id
_entity.type
_entity.pdbx_description
1 polymer ?
#
loop_
_entity_poly.entity_id
_entity_poly.type
_entity_poly.pdbx_seq_one_letter_code
_entity_poly.pdbx_strand_id
1 'polypeptide(L)'
;MTTTQIMYDRAIEVIPPTQAAKLRGGLRTGFTLVEILVAAAIIVTIVSMVYGSYFATAKSTEAYKAKMTLSGQMRKVLGQMARQIRCSYVGKTEDRTDLSGTISPGKKEISKSPIIYFNYEPDVPGGEILHLVTTNGLFFQEGQANGLFGVAYKFDKNSGTLSLSQRRFVGTPEKLMEKRNWRPLLRNVECVE
;
A
#
# COMPACT_ATOMS: atom_id res chain seq x y z
N MET A 1 34.41 72.70 40.03
CA MET A 1 34.76 71.84 41.17
C MET A 1 35.04 70.45 40.60
N THR A 2 36.23 69.85 40.59
CA THR A 2 37.57 70.13 41.15
C THR A 2 38.47 69.11 40.44
N THR A 3 39.38 69.52 39.55
CA THR A 3 40.83 69.70 39.76
C THR A 3 41.61 68.40 40.01
N THR A 4 42.60 68.17 39.12
CA THR A 4 43.93 67.51 39.19
C THR A 4 44.08 66.58 37.97
N GLN A 5 44.87 66.80 36.91
CA GLN A 5 46.15 67.48 36.67
C GLN A 5 47.18 67.27 37.79
N ILE A 6 48.16 66.39 37.53
CA ILE A 6 49.61 66.69 37.50
C ILE A 6 50.42 65.37 37.42
N MET A 7 51.39 65.37 36.49
CA MET A 7 52.62 64.55 36.42
C MET A 7 52.52 63.02 36.40
N TYR A 8 52.96 62.42 35.29
CA TYR A 8 54.36 62.00 35.21
C TYR A 8 54.85 62.04 33.75
N ASP A 9 55.78 62.98 33.56
CA ASP A 9 56.77 63.03 32.50
C ASP A 9 57.75 61.84 32.63
N ARG A 10 58.45 61.53 31.53
CA ARG A 10 59.44 60.44 31.31
C ARG A 10 58.92 59.04 31.00
N ALA A 11 58.85 58.74 29.71
CA ALA A 11 59.90 57.98 29.02
C ALA A 11 59.49 57.79 27.56
N ILE A 12 59.84 58.76 26.71
CA ILE A 12 59.91 58.52 25.27
C ILE A 12 61.20 57.73 25.07
N GLU A 13 61.15 56.41 25.32
CA GLU A 13 62.08 55.50 24.67
C GLU A 13 61.62 55.38 23.22
N VAL A 14 62.34 56.08 22.36
CA VAL A 14 62.30 55.92 20.91
C VAL A 14 62.68 54.48 20.60
N ILE A 15 61.68 53.61 20.50
CA ILE A 15 61.86 52.27 19.97
C ILE A 15 62.27 52.44 18.49
N PRO A 16 63.44 51.94 18.07
CA PRO A 16 63.92 52.12 16.71
C PRO A 16 62.93 51.49 15.70
N PRO A 17 62.70 52.11 14.54
CA PRO A 17 61.79 51.60 13.51
C PRO A 17 62.44 50.42 12.77
N THR A 18 62.65 49.30 13.46
CA THR A 18 63.31 48.12 12.87
C THR A 18 62.67 46.80 13.27
N GLN A 19 61.45 46.80 13.81
CA GLN A 19 60.67 45.56 13.99
C GLN A 19 59.19 45.62 13.56
N ALA A 20 58.68 46.75 13.06
CA ALA A 20 57.33 46.83 12.48
C ALA A 20 57.25 46.28 11.03
N ALA A 21 58.37 45.91 10.42
CA ALA A 21 58.43 45.42 9.04
C ALA A 21 58.49 43.88 8.93
N LYS A 22 58.32 43.14 10.04
CA LYS A 22 58.39 41.66 10.05
C LYS A 22 57.05 40.98 10.31
N LEU A 23 55.95 41.60 9.92
CA LEU A 23 54.61 40.98 9.89
C LEU A 23 53.86 41.23 8.56
N ARG A 24 54.57 41.70 7.52
CA ARG A 24 54.02 41.91 6.17
C ARG A 24 54.85 41.27 5.06
N GLY A 25 55.69 40.30 5.39
CA GLY A 25 56.41 39.49 4.41
C GLY A 25 55.82 38.10 4.36
N GLY A 26 54.88 37.84 3.44
CA GLY A 26 54.44 36.46 3.22
C GLY A 26 53.04 36.22 2.68
N LEU A 27 52.38 37.16 2.00
CA LEU A 27 51.22 36.82 1.16
C LEU A 27 51.48 37.22 -0.29
N ARG A 28 52.36 36.44 -0.93
CA ARG A 28 52.32 36.22 -2.38
C ARG A 28 52.34 34.72 -2.64
N THR A 29 51.37 34.02 -2.08
CA THR A 29 51.03 32.66 -2.50
C THR A 29 49.94 32.78 -3.55
N GLY A 30 50.35 33.07 -4.79
CA GLY A 30 49.47 32.77 -5.92
C GLY A 30 49.27 31.26 -5.92
N PHE A 31 48.01 30.82 -5.85
CA PHE A 31 47.67 29.40 -5.92
C PHE A 31 48.45 28.77 -7.08
N THR A 32 49.30 27.80 -6.76
CA THR A 32 50.04 27.11 -7.82
C THR A 32 49.03 26.34 -8.66
N LEU A 33 49.23 26.27 -9.98
CA LEU A 33 48.34 25.53 -10.89
C LEU A 33 48.12 24.08 -10.40
N VAL A 34 49.16 23.50 -9.81
CA VAL A 34 49.13 22.17 -9.16
C VAL A 34 48.13 22.12 -8.00
N GLU A 35 48.09 23.13 -7.14
CA GLU A 35 47.18 23.18 -5.99
C GLU A 35 45.71 23.29 -6.40
N ILE A 36 45.42 24.08 -7.45
CA ILE A 36 44.08 24.16 -8.04
C ILE A 36 43.68 22.80 -8.64
N LEU A 37 44.62 22.12 -9.31
CA LEU A 37 44.38 20.81 -9.92
C LEU A 37 44.13 19.72 -8.87
N VAL A 38 44.89 19.74 -7.76
CA VAL A 38 44.69 18.83 -6.62
C VAL A 38 43.33 19.10 -5.96
N ALA A 39 42.97 20.37 -5.72
CA ALA A 39 41.67 20.72 -5.15
C ALA A 39 40.51 20.27 -6.07
N ALA A 40 40.64 20.48 -7.38
CA ALA A 40 39.65 20.02 -8.36
C ALA A 40 39.49 18.50 -8.35
N ALA A 41 40.60 17.74 -8.28
CA ALA A 41 40.56 16.29 -8.19
C ALA A 41 39.85 15.80 -6.92
N ILE A 42 40.11 16.45 -5.78
CA ILE A 42 39.41 16.15 -4.50
C ILE A 42 37.90 16.44 -4.63
N ILE A 43 37.51 17.55 -5.25
CA ILE A 43 36.09 17.88 -5.45
C ILE A 43 35.40 16.84 -6.35
N VAL A 44 36.01 16.50 -7.49
CA VAL A 44 35.44 15.53 -8.44
C VAL A 44 35.28 14.15 -7.80
N THR A 45 36.24 13.71 -6.99
CA THR A 45 36.16 12.43 -6.28
C THR A 45 35.05 12.41 -5.25
N ILE A 46 34.90 13.47 -4.44
CA ILE A 46 33.81 13.60 -3.47
C ILE A 46 32.46 13.56 -4.18
N VAL A 47 32.27 14.37 -5.23
CA VAL A 47 31.01 14.41 -5.99
C VAL A 47 30.70 13.05 -6.60
N SER A 48 31.71 12.35 -7.14
CA SER A 48 31.54 11.01 -7.72
C SER A 48 31.10 9.99 -6.67
N MET A 49 31.68 10.03 -5.47
CA MET A 49 31.31 9.13 -4.37
C MET A 49 29.87 9.38 -3.88
N VAL A 50 29.49 10.64 -3.71
CA VAL A 50 28.12 11.03 -3.31
C VAL A 50 27.12 10.64 -4.39
N TYR A 51 27.40 10.95 -5.65
CA TYR A 51 26.54 10.62 -6.77
C TYR A 51 26.41 9.11 -6.97
N GLY A 52 27.51 8.36 -6.88
CA GLY A 52 27.52 6.90 -6.94
C GLY A 52 26.68 6.27 -5.82
N SER A 53 26.81 6.79 -4.59
CA SER A 53 26.02 6.34 -3.44
C SER A 53 24.53 6.62 -3.62
N TYR A 54 24.18 7.82 -4.11
CA TYR A 54 22.80 8.19 -4.39
C TYR A 54 22.21 7.31 -5.51
N PHE A 55 22.94 7.11 -6.61
CA PHE A 55 22.51 6.29 -7.73
C PHE A 55 22.28 4.83 -7.32
N ALA A 56 23.21 4.25 -6.54
CA ALA A 56 23.07 2.89 -6.02
C ALA A 56 21.85 2.75 -5.10
N THR A 57 21.61 3.74 -4.24
CA THR A 57 20.45 3.77 -3.34
C THR A 57 19.15 3.92 -4.11
N ALA A 58 19.08 4.86 -5.05
CA ALA A 58 17.90 5.10 -5.88
C ALA A 58 17.49 3.86 -6.66
N LYS A 59 18.45 3.22 -7.36
CA LYS A 59 18.23 1.98 -8.10
C LYS A 59 17.74 0.84 -7.20
N SER A 60 18.30 0.72 -6.00
CA SER A 60 17.87 -0.28 -5.03
C SER A 60 16.41 -0.07 -4.63
N THR A 61 16.01 1.16 -4.30
CA THR A 61 14.63 1.45 -3.90
C THR A 61 13.61 1.22 -5.02
N GLU A 62 14.00 1.46 -6.28
CA GLU A 62 13.13 1.27 -7.44
C GLU A 62 12.71 -0.20 -7.60
N ALA A 63 13.65 -1.14 -7.43
CA ALA A 63 13.35 -2.58 -7.48
C ALA A 63 12.34 -3.01 -6.40
N TYR A 64 12.32 -2.34 -5.24
CA TYR A 64 11.38 -2.62 -4.16
C TYR A 64 10.01 -1.97 -4.34
N LYS A 65 9.92 -0.85 -5.07
CA LYS A 65 8.65 -0.15 -5.29
C LYS A 65 7.61 -1.05 -5.95
N ALA A 66 7.99 -1.80 -6.99
CA ALA A 66 7.08 -2.71 -7.69
C ALA A 66 6.56 -3.84 -6.78
N LYS A 67 7.41 -4.40 -5.91
CA LYS A 67 6.98 -5.40 -4.93
C LYS A 67 6.08 -4.81 -3.86
N MET A 68 6.34 -3.57 -3.45
CA MET A 68 5.57 -2.86 -2.44
C MET A 68 4.16 -2.51 -2.93
N THR A 69 4.01 -2.06 -4.18
CA THR A 69 2.70 -1.77 -4.77
C THR A 69 1.87 -3.05 -4.91
N LEU A 70 2.47 -4.15 -5.36
CA LEU A 70 1.83 -5.46 -5.46
C LEU A 70 1.37 -5.97 -4.09
N SER A 71 2.25 -5.92 -3.09
CA SER A 71 1.92 -6.33 -1.71
C SER A 71 0.81 -5.46 -1.12
N GLY A 72 0.84 -4.16 -1.40
CA GLY A 72 -0.19 -3.21 -1.00
C GLY A 72 -1.55 -3.51 -1.63
N GLN A 73 -1.58 -3.85 -2.92
CA GLN A 73 -2.80 -4.26 -3.62
C GLN A 73 -3.35 -5.57 -3.03
N MET A 74 -2.49 -6.56 -2.81
CA MET A 74 -2.87 -7.86 -2.23
C MET A 74 -3.51 -7.71 -0.84
N ARG A 75 -2.91 -6.90 0.04
CA ARG A 75 -3.46 -6.64 1.38
C ARG A 75 -4.84 -5.97 1.32
N LYS A 76 -5.05 -5.04 0.39
CA LYS A 76 -6.35 -4.40 0.19
C LYS A 76 -7.41 -5.41 -0.22
N VAL A 77 -7.10 -6.26 -1.19
CA VAL A 77 -8.02 -7.30 -1.68
C VAL A 77 -8.32 -8.32 -0.58
N LEU A 78 -7.30 -8.82 0.11
CA LEU A 78 -7.50 -9.77 1.20
C LEU A 78 -8.33 -9.17 2.34
N GLY A 79 -8.09 -7.90 2.68
CA GLY A 79 -8.90 -7.17 3.67
C GLY A 79 -10.37 -7.05 3.24
N GLN A 80 -10.63 -6.84 1.96
CA GLN A 80 -11.98 -6.82 1.40
C GLN A 80 -12.66 -8.19 1.49
N MET A 81 -11.97 -9.26 1.08
CA MET A 81 -12.45 -10.64 1.18
C MET A 81 -12.77 -11.01 2.63
N ALA A 82 -11.83 -10.77 3.54
CA ALA A 82 -12.00 -11.05 4.96
C ALA A 82 -13.20 -10.29 5.56
N ARG A 83 -13.41 -9.04 5.16
CA ARG A 83 -14.58 -8.26 5.61
C ARG A 83 -15.89 -8.84 5.08
N GLN A 84 -15.93 -9.28 3.82
CA GLN A 84 -17.14 -9.90 3.25
C GLN A 84 -17.49 -11.23 3.91
N ILE A 85 -16.47 -12.06 4.18
CA ILE A 85 -16.60 -13.31 4.92
C ILE A 85 -17.10 -13.03 6.34
N ARG A 86 -16.51 -12.07 7.05
CA ARG A 86 -16.96 -11.69 8.40
C ARG A 86 -18.39 -11.16 8.43
N CYS A 87 -18.80 -10.44 7.39
CA CYS A 87 -20.15 -9.93 7.21
C CYS A 87 -21.05 -10.91 6.44
N SER A 88 -20.70 -12.19 6.36
CA SER A 88 -21.52 -13.18 5.68
C SER A 88 -22.81 -13.41 6.46
N TYR A 89 -23.92 -13.46 5.75
CA TYR A 89 -25.23 -13.73 6.28
C TYR A 89 -25.59 -15.20 6.06
N VAL A 90 -25.77 -15.93 7.16
CA VAL A 90 -26.35 -17.28 7.15
C VAL A 90 -27.85 -17.09 7.41
N GLY A 91 -28.67 -17.32 6.38
CA GLY A 91 -30.12 -17.31 6.59
C GLY A 91 -30.51 -18.41 7.56
N LYS A 92 -31.43 -18.11 8.47
CA LYS A 92 -31.99 -19.11 9.38
C LYS A 92 -32.79 -20.11 8.53
N THR A 93 -32.26 -21.32 8.37
CA THR A 93 -33.06 -22.45 7.89
C THR A 93 -34.11 -22.67 8.97
N GLU A 94 -35.38 -22.47 8.66
CA GLU A 94 -36.46 -22.90 9.56
C GLU A 94 -36.32 -24.40 9.71
N ASP A 95 -35.73 -24.84 10.83
CA ASP A 95 -36.00 -26.16 11.37
C ASP A 95 -37.52 -26.22 11.52
N ARG A 96 -38.16 -26.95 10.60
CA ARG A 96 -39.54 -27.38 10.79
C ARG A 96 -39.52 -28.26 12.01
N THR A 97 -39.80 -27.67 13.16
CA THR A 97 -40.21 -28.40 14.34
C THR A 97 -41.45 -29.17 13.93
N ASP A 98 -41.35 -30.49 13.90
CA ASP A 98 -42.45 -31.41 13.69
C ASP A 98 -43.55 -31.13 14.72
N LEU A 99 -44.56 -30.38 14.31
CA LEU A 99 -45.84 -30.34 15.00
C LEU A 99 -46.84 -31.10 14.14
N SER A 100 -47.03 -32.35 14.55
CA SER A 100 -48.21 -33.19 14.32
C SER A 100 -49.50 -32.37 14.19
N GLY A 101 -50.25 -32.57 13.11
CA GLY A 101 -51.63 -32.05 13.02
C GLY A 101 -52.23 -31.96 11.62
N THR A 102 -52.84 -33.06 11.19
CA THR A 102 -54.05 -33.13 10.36
C THR A 102 -53.95 -32.85 8.84
N ILE A 103 -54.47 -33.85 8.12
CA ILE A 103 -54.55 -34.07 6.68
C ILE A 103 -55.31 -32.95 5.96
N SER A 104 -54.73 -32.42 4.87
CA SER A 104 -55.48 -31.81 3.76
C SER A 104 -54.67 -31.90 2.45
N PRO A 105 -55.24 -32.41 1.34
CA PRO A 105 -54.50 -32.64 0.10
C PRO A 105 -54.61 -31.44 -0.83
N GLY A 106 -53.47 -30.99 -1.39
CA GLY A 106 -53.47 -30.03 -2.49
C GLY A 106 -52.58 -28.81 -2.29
N LYS A 107 -51.29 -29.00 -2.06
CA LYS A 107 -50.31 -27.93 -2.29
C LYS A 107 -49.04 -28.56 -2.87
N LYS A 108 -48.76 -28.22 -4.14
CA LYS A 108 -47.52 -28.59 -4.81
C LYS A 108 -46.35 -28.25 -3.89
N GLU A 109 -45.63 -29.27 -3.43
CA GLU A 109 -44.33 -29.12 -2.80
C GLU A 109 -43.40 -28.46 -3.82
N ILE A 110 -43.28 -27.14 -3.73
CA ILE A 110 -42.13 -26.44 -4.27
C ILE A 110 -40.98 -26.96 -3.42
N SER A 111 -40.17 -27.86 -3.98
CA SER A 111 -38.93 -28.31 -3.36
C SER A 111 -38.10 -27.05 -3.07
N LYS A 112 -38.14 -26.58 -1.81
CA LYS A 112 -37.26 -25.54 -1.33
C LYS A 112 -35.87 -26.15 -1.33
N SER A 113 -35.17 -26.04 -2.46
CA SER A 113 -33.74 -26.31 -2.52
C SER A 113 -33.10 -25.51 -1.38
N PRO A 114 -32.29 -26.15 -0.50
CA PRO A 114 -31.66 -25.45 0.61
C PRO A 114 -30.90 -24.25 0.03
N ILE A 115 -31.13 -23.06 0.59
CA ILE A 115 -30.45 -21.86 0.12
C ILE A 115 -28.98 -22.02 0.53
N ILE A 116 -28.11 -22.27 -0.45
CA ILE A 116 -26.68 -22.48 -0.19
C ILE A 116 -26.02 -21.10 -0.03
N TYR A 117 -25.91 -20.65 1.23
CA TYR A 117 -25.31 -19.36 1.62
C TYR A 117 -23.78 -19.39 1.61
N PHE A 118 -23.19 -20.57 1.64
CA PHE A 118 -21.75 -20.80 1.57
C PHE A 118 -21.52 -22.07 0.76
N ASN A 119 -20.95 -21.94 -0.44
CA ASN A 119 -20.57 -23.11 -1.25
C ASN A 119 -19.08 -23.03 -1.60
N TYR A 120 -18.38 -24.14 -1.36
CA TYR A 120 -17.01 -24.40 -1.82
C TYR A 120 -17.08 -25.67 -2.66
N GLU A 121 -16.87 -25.54 -3.96
CA GLU A 121 -17.03 -26.67 -4.88
C GLU A 121 -15.88 -26.65 -5.90
N PRO A 122 -14.74 -27.27 -5.57
CA PRO A 122 -13.49 -27.12 -6.32
C PRO A 122 -13.52 -27.73 -7.73
N ASP A 123 -14.48 -28.64 -7.98
CA ASP A 123 -14.58 -29.43 -9.21
C ASP A 123 -15.66 -28.94 -10.19
N VAL A 124 -16.32 -27.81 -9.92
CA VAL A 124 -17.34 -27.27 -10.83
C VAL A 124 -16.66 -26.70 -12.09
N PRO A 125 -17.11 -27.07 -13.31
CA PRO A 125 -16.65 -26.47 -14.56
C PRO A 125 -17.04 -24.99 -14.57
N GLY A 126 -16.10 -24.15 -14.13
CA GLY A 126 -16.38 -22.76 -13.82
C GLY A 126 -15.35 -22.13 -12.89
N GLY A 127 -14.66 -22.92 -12.07
CA GLY A 127 -13.59 -22.45 -11.17
C GLY A 127 -14.09 -21.53 -10.06
N GLU A 128 -15.39 -21.60 -9.73
CA GLU A 128 -15.95 -20.88 -8.59
C GLU A 128 -15.43 -21.52 -7.30
N ILE A 129 -14.73 -20.73 -6.48
CA ILE A 129 -14.11 -21.22 -5.24
C ILE A 129 -14.94 -20.90 -4.02
N LEU A 130 -15.74 -19.83 -4.05
CA LEU A 130 -16.47 -19.35 -2.89
C LEU A 130 -17.68 -18.55 -3.32
N HIS A 131 -18.86 -18.95 -2.84
CA HIS A 131 -20.08 -18.17 -2.96
C HIS A 131 -20.61 -17.83 -1.56
N LEU A 132 -20.87 -16.55 -1.29
CA LEU A 132 -21.42 -16.09 -0.02
C LEU A 132 -22.45 -14.99 -0.18
N VAL A 133 -23.36 -14.86 0.78
CA VAL A 133 -24.23 -13.67 0.91
C VAL A 133 -23.65 -12.77 1.99
N THR A 134 -23.49 -11.47 1.73
CA THR A 134 -22.91 -10.50 2.67
C THR A 134 -23.70 -9.21 2.71
N THR A 135 -23.68 -8.52 3.86
CA THR A 135 -24.22 -7.15 3.97
C THR A 135 -23.27 -6.10 3.40
N ASN A 136 -22.02 -6.48 3.11
CA ASN A 136 -20.98 -5.56 2.66
C ASN A 136 -20.69 -5.73 1.15
N GLY A 137 -21.42 -4.98 0.33
CA GLY A 137 -21.13 -4.86 -1.10
C GLY A 137 -19.83 -4.10 -1.36
N LEU A 138 -19.04 -4.52 -2.37
CA LEU A 138 -17.84 -3.81 -2.80
C LEU A 138 -18.14 -2.79 -3.92
N PHE A 139 -19.06 -3.13 -4.81
CA PHE A 139 -19.48 -2.25 -5.90
C PHE A 139 -20.81 -1.59 -5.53
N PHE A 140 -20.73 -0.37 -5.03
CA PHE A 140 -21.90 0.50 -4.90
C PHE A 140 -22.07 1.25 -6.22
N GLN A 141 -23.14 0.95 -6.95
CA GLN A 141 -23.66 1.89 -7.93
C GLN A 141 -24.39 2.98 -7.14
N GLU A 142 -24.10 4.25 -7.41
CA GLU A 142 -24.72 5.40 -6.74
C GLU A 142 -26.24 5.19 -6.64
N GLY A 143 -26.77 5.16 -5.41
CA GLY A 143 -28.20 4.97 -5.12
C GLY A 143 -28.62 3.61 -4.53
N GLN A 144 -27.76 2.58 -4.53
CA GLN A 144 -28.07 1.29 -3.87
C GLN A 144 -27.34 1.14 -2.53
N ALA A 145 -27.76 1.90 -1.52
CA ALA A 145 -27.04 1.94 -0.25
C ALA A 145 -27.32 0.75 0.70
N ASN A 146 -28.42 0.01 0.55
CA ASN A 146 -28.84 -0.97 1.58
C ASN A 146 -29.36 -2.29 1.00
N GLY A 147 -28.79 -3.40 1.46
CA GLY A 147 -29.28 -4.75 1.15
C GLY A 147 -28.27 -5.86 1.42
N LEU A 148 -28.73 -7.10 1.22
CA LEU A 148 -27.86 -8.27 1.13
C LEU A 148 -27.30 -8.36 -0.30
N PHE A 149 -26.08 -8.84 -0.42
CA PHE A 149 -25.37 -9.02 -1.69
C PHE A 149 -24.90 -10.46 -1.82
N GLY A 150 -25.18 -11.08 -2.97
CA GLY A 150 -24.56 -12.34 -3.35
C GLY A 150 -23.19 -12.04 -3.97
N VAL A 151 -22.16 -12.66 -3.42
CA VAL A 151 -20.77 -12.51 -3.83
C VAL A 151 -20.23 -13.88 -4.23
N ALA A 152 -19.58 -13.94 -5.40
CA ALA A 152 -18.92 -15.12 -5.89
C ALA A 152 -17.47 -14.83 -6.25
N TYR A 153 -16.58 -15.71 -5.85
CA TYR A 153 -15.18 -15.71 -6.21
C TYR A 153 -14.88 -16.85 -7.16
N LYS A 154 -14.10 -16.56 -8.18
CA LYS A 154 -13.64 -17.51 -9.17
C LYS A 154 -12.14 -17.42 -9.33
N PHE A 155 -11.45 -18.54 -9.28
CA PHE A 155 -10.03 -18.63 -9.58
C PHE A 155 -9.84 -19.44 -10.87
N ASP A 156 -9.24 -18.80 -11.86
CA ASP A 156 -8.83 -19.47 -13.09
C ASP A 156 -7.34 -19.78 -13.03
N LYS A 157 -7.01 -21.07 -12.85
CA LYS A 157 -5.63 -21.59 -12.79
C LYS A 157 -4.86 -21.33 -14.09
N ASN A 158 -5.54 -21.33 -15.25
CA ASN A 158 -4.88 -21.14 -16.54
C ASN A 158 -4.45 -19.70 -16.76
N SER A 159 -5.23 -18.74 -16.27
CA SER A 159 -4.93 -17.30 -16.38
C SER A 159 -4.35 -16.69 -15.10
N GLY A 160 -4.21 -17.47 -14.03
CA GLY A 160 -3.76 -17.00 -12.71
C GLY A 160 -4.60 -15.83 -12.19
N THR A 161 -5.88 -15.76 -12.54
CA THR A 161 -6.72 -14.59 -12.28
C THR A 161 -7.81 -14.92 -11.28
N LEU A 162 -7.83 -14.16 -10.17
CA LEU A 162 -8.94 -14.17 -9.22
C LEU A 162 -9.96 -13.14 -9.67
N SER A 163 -11.19 -13.59 -9.90
CA SER A 163 -12.32 -12.77 -10.32
C SER A 163 -13.42 -12.76 -9.27
N LEU A 164 -14.13 -11.65 -9.22
CA LEU A 164 -15.23 -11.39 -8.31
C LEU A 164 -16.49 -11.09 -9.12
N SER A 165 -17.61 -11.70 -8.74
CA SER A 165 -18.93 -11.27 -9.16
C SER A 165 -19.75 -10.85 -7.94
N GLN A 166 -20.49 -9.76 -8.07
CA GLN A 166 -21.37 -9.25 -7.02
C GLN A 166 -22.71 -8.89 -7.63
N ARG A 167 -23.79 -9.29 -6.96
CA ARG A 167 -25.17 -8.92 -7.30
C ARG A 167 -25.98 -8.66 -6.04
N ARG A 168 -27.05 -7.88 -6.15
CA ARG A 168 -28.02 -7.70 -5.07
C ARG A 168 -28.73 -9.03 -4.81
N PHE A 169 -28.84 -9.43 -3.55
CA PHE A 169 -29.53 -10.66 -3.16
C PHE A 169 -31.01 -10.37 -2.90
N VAL A 170 -31.91 -11.04 -3.63
CA VAL A 170 -33.36 -10.81 -3.59
C VAL A 170 -34.12 -11.98 -2.92
N GLY A 171 -33.43 -12.78 -2.10
CA GLY A 171 -34.05 -13.85 -1.30
C GLY A 171 -34.26 -15.18 -2.03
N THR A 172 -34.31 -15.20 -3.36
CA THR A 172 -34.27 -16.44 -4.14
C THR A 172 -32.85 -16.72 -4.57
N PRO A 173 -32.26 -17.90 -4.29
CA PRO A 173 -31.01 -18.32 -4.90
C PRO A 173 -31.27 -18.55 -6.40
N GLU A 174 -31.15 -17.46 -7.16
CA GLU A 174 -31.19 -17.48 -8.61
C GLU A 174 -30.09 -18.44 -9.08
N LYS A 175 -30.50 -19.47 -9.83
CA LYS A 175 -29.65 -20.59 -10.28
C LYS A 175 -28.27 -20.06 -10.68
N LEU A 176 -27.23 -20.75 -10.21
CA LEU A 176 -25.80 -20.51 -10.46
C LEU A 176 -25.39 -20.26 -11.92
N MET A 177 -26.32 -20.42 -12.88
CA MET A 177 -26.10 -20.45 -14.32
C MET A 177 -26.44 -19.14 -15.04
N GLU A 178 -26.99 -18.13 -14.37
CA GLU A 178 -27.16 -16.83 -15.01
C GLU A 178 -25.82 -16.11 -15.24
N LYS A 179 -25.74 -15.38 -16.35
CA LYS A 179 -24.56 -14.68 -16.88
C LYS A 179 -23.98 -13.70 -15.85
N ARG A 180 -23.16 -14.20 -14.94
CA ARG A 180 -22.48 -13.41 -13.92
C ARG A 180 -21.49 -12.46 -14.57
N ASN A 181 -21.56 -11.18 -14.20
CA ASN A 181 -20.56 -10.20 -14.57
C ASN A 181 -19.32 -10.42 -13.70
N TRP A 182 -18.32 -11.08 -14.25
CA TRP A 182 -17.03 -11.32 -13.59
C TRP A 182 -16.11 -10.13 -13.77
N ARG A 183 -15.52 -9.65 -12.68
CA ARG A 183 -14.52 -8.60 -12.69
C ARG A 183 -13.20 -9.14 -12.13
N PRO A 184 -12.07 -8.93 -12.82
CA PRO A 184 -10.77 -9.36 -12.31
C PRO A 184 -10.40 -8.54 -11.06
N LEU A 185 -10.04 -9.23 -9.99
CA LEU A 185 -9.68 -8.65 -8.69
C LEU A 185 -8.15 -8.70 -8.48
N LEU A 186 -7.53 -9.84 -8.80
CA LEU A 186 -6.08 -10.05 -8.78
C LEU A 186 -5.65 -10.84 -10.01
N ARG A 187 -4.41 -10.61 -10.46
CA ARG A 187 -3.75 -11.35 -11.54
C ARG A 187 -2.44 -11.93 -11.01
N ASN A 188 -1.91 -12.94 -11.68
CA ASN A 188 -0.69 -13.66 -11.30
C ASN A 188 -0.78 -14.33 -9.92
N VAL A 189 -1.95 -14.91 -9.62
CA VAL A 189 -2.15 -15.75 -8.44
C VAL A 189 -1.75 -17.18 -8.81
N GLU A 190 -0.76 -17.73 -8.10
CA GLU A 190 -0.21 -19.07 -8.36
C GLU A 190 -1.17 -20.17 -7.88
N CYS A 191 -1.70 -20.03 -6.66
CA CYS A 191 -2.64 -20.97 -6.07
C CYS A 191 -3.61 -20.27 -5.12
N VAL A 192 -4.72 -20.95 -4.84
CA VAL A 192 -5.69 -20.61 -3.80
C VAL A 192 -5.98 -21.92 -3.07
N GLU A 193 -5.78 -21.94 -1.76
CA GLU A 193 -5.98 -23.08 -0.85
C GLU A 193 -7.06 -22.78 0.19
#